data_AF-A0A7C7ISC3-F1
#
_entry.id   AF-A0A7C7ISC3-F1
#
_cell.length_a   1.000
_cell.length_b   1.000
_cell.length_c   1.000
_cell.angle_alpha   90.00
_cell.angle_beta   90.00
_cell.angle_gamma   90.00
#
_symmetry.space_group_name_H-M   'P 1'
#
loop_
_entity.id
_entity.type
_entity.pdbx_description
1 polymer ?
#
loop_
_entity_poly.entity_id
_entity_poly.type
_entity_poly.pdbx_seq_one_letter_code
_entity_poly.pdbx_strand_id
1 'polypeptide(L)'
;EVPSAPFFSGDVAHILADEIRIDKQASDFVRVREEDSHRIIFKPNAEVPSIKTQTCDPERYEKEMGVVKDFIENSLLDRILNSELLSGWQHWQIVYQLEIFGQEGSQVWTIDFGQTGKPKLHKGDLGKINLYEGISSSELCALVEGTTSWDYVTLCGNYRTFNNIYRVTDGGFELPPEDKSNYALEPLMDIFPWDKDMDRRKFMRDVQRWKRKS
;
A
#
# COMPACT_ATOMS: atom_id res chain seq x y z
N GLU A 1 -11.52 34.23 -30.48
CA GLU A 1 -11.05 32.92 -30.02
C GLU A 1 -12.02 32.42 -28.96
N VAL A 2 -12.46 31.16 -29.03
CA VAL A 2 -13.35 30.58 -28.02
C VAL A 2 -12.47 30.06 -26.88
N PRO A 3 -12.68 30.48 -25.62
CA PRO A 3 -11.91 29.98 -24.49
C PRO A 3 -12.09 28.47 -24.36
N SER A 4 -11.01 27.69 -24.54
CA SER A 4 -11.04 26.25 -24.31
C SER A 4 -10.88 25.96 -22.82
N ALA A 5 -12.00 25.92 -22.09
CA ALA A 5 -12.02 25.38 -20.73
C ALA A 5 -12.38 23.88 -20.77
N PRO A 6 -11.76 23.03 -19.94
CA PRO A 6 -12.12 21.62 -19.85
C PRO A 6 -13.57 21.49 -19.35
N PHE A 7 -14.37 20.73 -20.10
CA PHE A 7 -15.76 20.42 -19.75
C PHE A 7 -15.76 19.19 -18.83
N PHE A 8 -16.31 19.31 -17.61
CA PHE A 8 -16.38 18.19 -16.68
C PHE A 8 -17.70 17.42 -16.84
N SER A 9 -17.68 16.12 -16.53
CA SER A 9 -18.92 15.32 -16.46
C SER A 9 -19.93 15.99 -15.53
N GLY A 10 -21.13 16.26 -16.03
CA GLY A 10 -22.20 16.92 -15.27
C GLY A 10 -22.31 18.43 -15.48
N ASP A 11 -21.38 19.06 -16.19
CA ASP A 11 -21.54 20.44 -16.66
C ASP A 11 -22.59 20.52 -17.78
N VAL A 12 -23.29 21.66 -17.88
CA VAL A 12 -24.31 21.92 -18.91
C VAL A 12 -23.91 23.16 -19.70
N ALA A 13 -23.77 23.01 -21.02
CA ALA A 13 -23.50 24.12 -21.92
C ALA A 13 -24.81 24.65 -22.51
N HIS A 14 -25.05 25.95 -22.34
CA HIS A 14 -26.09 26.69 -23.03
C HIS A 14 -25.45 27.47 -24.17
N ILE A 15 -25.77 27.09 -25.40
CA ILE A 15 -25.27 27.74 -26.62
C ILE A 15 -26.40 28.57 -27.20
N LEU A 16 -26.26 29.89 -27.11
CA LEU A 16 -27.14 30.88 -27.73
C LEU A 16 -26.40 31.55 -28.89
N ALA A 17 -27.11 32.33 -29.71
CA ALA A 17 -26.53 32.95 -30.90
C ALA A 17 -25.46 34.01 -30.58
N ASP A 18 -25.54 34.61 -29.40
CA ASP A 18 -24.71 35.72 -28.90
C ASP A 18 -23.89 35.36 -27.64
N GLU A 19 -24.24 34.27 -26.96
CA GLU A 19 -23.61 33.87 -25.70
C GLU A 19 -23.40 32.36 -25.60
N ILE A 20 -22.27 31.97 -25.01
CA ILE A 20 -22.04 30.61 -24.53
C ILE A 20 -21.91 30.70 -23.02
N ARG A 21 -22.82 30.02 -22.31
CA ARG A 21 -22.80 29.91 -20.84
C ARG A 21 -22.59 28.45 -20.44
N ILE A 22 -21.71 28.22 -19.47
CA ILE A 22 -21.47 26.88 -18.91
C ILE A 22 -21.91 26.89 -17.45
N ASP A 23 -22.92 26.09 -17.14
CA ASP A 23 -23.42 25.88 -15.79
C ASP A 23 -22.74 24.62 -15.23
N LYS A 24 -21.83 24.80 -14.27
CA LYS A 24 -21.07 23.69 -13.68
C LYS A 24 -21.97 22.77 -12.88
N GLN A 25 -21.82 21.45 -13.07
CA GLN A 25 -22.52 20.42 -12.28
C GLN A 25 -24.06 20.58 -12.23
N ALA A 26 -24.64 21.17 -13.27
CA ALA A 26 -26.06 21.50 -13.38
C ALA A 26 -26.89 20.41 -14.08
N SER A 27 -26.28 19.32 -14.53
CA SER A 27 -27.00 18.20 -15.13
C SER A 27 -27.83 17.45 -14.09
N ASP A 28 -29.11 17.23 -14.40
CA ASP A 28 -30.04 16.44 -13.57
C ASP A 28 -29.73 14.93 -13.61
N PHE A 29 -28.94 14.48 -14.59
CA PHE A 29 -28.65 13.06 -14.82
C PHE A 29 -27.28 12.62 -14.31
N VAL A 30 -26.30 13.51 -14.36
CA VAL A 30 -24.90 13.22 -14.04
C VAL A 30 -24.35 14.35 -13.19
N ARG A 31 -23.83 14.03 -12.02
CA ARG A 31 -23.11 14.98 -11.17
C ARG A 31 -21.93 14.27 -10.53
N VAL A 32 -20.76 14.89 -10.59
CA VAL A 32 -19.59 14.48 -9.82
C VAL A 32 -19.84 14.86 -8.36
N ARG A 33 -19.85 13.87 -7.46
CA ARG A 33 -19.85 14.14 -6.02
C ARG A 33 -18.44 14.54 -5.59
N GLU A 34 -18.33 15.48 -4.65
CA GLU A 34 -17.05 15.82 -4.03
C GLU A 34 -16.42 14.59 -3.35
N GLU A 35 -15.18 14.29 -3.74
CA GLU A 35 -14.25 13.29 -3.19
C GLU A 35 -14.87 12.06 -2.48
N ASP A 36 -15.51 11.20 -3.27
CA ASP A 36 -15.88 9.86 -2.82
C ASP A 36 -14.84 8.79 -3.19
N SER A 37 -13.61 9.20 -3.56
CA SER A 37 -12.49 8.30 -3.84
C SER A 37 -12.27 7.27 -2.74
N HIS A 38 -12.54 7.63 -1.49
CA HIS A 38 -12.47 6.71 -0.35
C HIS A 38 -13.46 5.53 -0.42
N ARG A 39 -14.58 5.67 -1.14
CA ARG A 39 -15.61 4.64 -1.33
C ARG A 39 -15.25 3.64 -2.44
N ILE A 40 -14.31 3.99 -3.30
CA ILE A 40 -13.76 3.13 -4.36
C ILE A 40 -12.38 2.57 -3.99
N ILE A 41 -11.88 2.83 -2.78
CA ILE A 41 -10.63 2.23 -2.30
C ILE A 41 -10.75 0.71 -2.40
N PHE A 42 -9.82 0.10 -3.14
CA PHE A 42 -9.70 -1.34 -3.27
C PHE A 42 -9.18 -1.95 -1.95
N LYS A 43 -10.08 -2.11 -0.97
CA LYS A 43 -9.84 -2.80 0.30
C LYS A 43 -10.93 -3.86 0.51
N PRO A 44 -10.81 -5.03 -0.17
CA PRO A 44 -11.90 -6.01 -0.28
C PRO A 44 -12.40 -6.60 1.06
N ASN A 45 -11.68 -6.35 2.16
CA ASN A 45 -11.95 -6.95 3.47
C ASN A 45 -12.25 -5.92 4.58
N ALA A 46 -12.90 -4.79 4.28
CA ALA A 46 -13.40 -3.90 5.33
C ALA A 46 -14.29 -4.63 6.38
N GLU A 47 -14.89 -5.77 6.01
CA GLU A 47 -15.75 -6.58 6.86
C GLU A 47 -15.04 -7.73 7.62
N VAL A 48 -13.73 -7.93 7.42
CA VAL A 48 -12.95 -8.98 8.12
C VAL A 48 -12.35 -8.40 9.41
N PRO A 49 -12.25 -9.18 10.52
CA PRO A 49 -11.62 -8.71 11.76
C PRO A 49 -10.27 -8.04 11.49
N SER A 50 -10.04 -6.90 12.14
CA SER A 50 -8.78 -6.16 11.98
C SER A 50 -7.61 -7.03 12.38
N ILE A 51 -6.47 -6.84 11.70
CA ILE A 51 -5.20 -7.32 12.23
C ILE A 51 -5.00 -6.65 13.59
N LYS A 52 -4.52 -7.39 14.58
CA LYS A 52 -4.17 -6.86 15.89
C LYS A 52 -2.77 -7.31 16.23
N THR A 53 -1.98 -6.38 16.74
CA THR A 53 -0.67 -6.73 17.29
C THR A 53 -0.84 -7.70 18.46
N GLN A 54 0.05 -8.70 18.57
CA GLN A 54 0.02 -9.66 19.69
C GLN A 54 0.59 -9.05 20.98
N THR A 55 1.24 -7.89 20.88
CA THR A 55 1.85 -7.20 22.01
C THR A 55 0.79 -6.47 22.82
N CYS A 56 0.40 -7.03 23.97
CA CYS A 56 -0.53 -6.41 24.91
C CYS A 56 0.16 -5.46 25.91
N ASP A 57 1.46 -5.65 26.16
CA ASP A 57 2.22 -4.82 27.09
C ASP A 57 2.50 -3.42 26.49
N PRO A 58 2.04 -2.32 27.11
CA PRO A 58 2.17 -0.97 26.53
C PRO A 58 3.61 -0.50 26.36
N GLU A 59 4.50 -0.80 27.32
CA GLU A 59 5.91 -0.39 27.24
C GLU A 59 6.63 -1.09 26.08
N ARG A 60 6.42 -2.39 25.95
CA ARG A 60 6.94 -3.16 24.81
C ARG A 60 6.34 -2.68 23.49
N TYR A 61 5.04 -2.40 23.45
CA TYR A 61 4.38 -1.89 22.25
C TYR A 61 4.98 -0.57 21.78
N GLU A 62 5.22 0.38 22.69
CA GLU A 62 5.83 1.67 22.34
C GLU A 62 7.25 1.49 21.78
N LYS A 63 8.02 0.57 22.35
CA LYS A 63 9.35 0.22 21.83
C LYS A 63 9.28 -0.38 20.41
N GLU A 64 8.40 -1.36 20.19
CA GLU A 64 8.19 -1.99 18.88
C GLU A 64 7.74 -0.96 17.84
N MET A 65 6.82 -0.06 18.21
CA MET A 65 6.38 1.04 17.34
C MET A 65 7.49 2.04 17.03
N GLY A 66 8.40 2.30 17.96
CA GLY A 66 9.60 3.10 17.72
C GLY A 66 10.47 2.51 16.63
N VAL A 67 10.76 1.21 16.71
CA VAL A 67 11.53 0.47 15.69
C VAL A 67 10.83 0.50 14.33
N VAL A 68 9.52 0.27 14.31
CA VAL A 68 8.72 0.26 13.07
C VAL A 68 8.72 1.64 12.41
N LYS A 69 8.47 2.72 13.17
CA LYS A 69 8.45 4.08 12.63
C LYS A 69 9.82 4.47 12.09
N ASP A 70 10.89 4.18 12.84
CA ASP A 70 12.26 4.46 12.39
C ASP A 70 12.58 3.73 11.08
N PHE A 71 12.22 2.43 10.98
CA PHE A 71 12.38 1.69 9.74
C PHE A 71 11.59 2.31 8.58
N ILE A 72 10.31 2.62 8.78
CA ILE A 72 9.45 3.16 7.70
C ILE A 72 9.96 4.53 7.24
N GLU A 73 10.20 5.44 8.19
CA GLU A 73 10.48 6.85 7.88
C GLU A 73 11.94 7.06 7.45
N ASN A 74 12.89 6.21 7.88
CA ASN A 74 14.32 6.40 7.63
C ASN A 74 14.98 5.32 6.76
N SER A 75 14.35 4.17 6.51
CA SER A 75 14.99 3.04 5.79
C SER A 75 14.16 2.47 4.64
N LEU A 76 12.84 2.40 4.76
CA LEU A 76 11.97 1.69 3.82
C LEU A 76 12.15 2.22 2.39
N LEU A 77 12.04 3.54 2.20
CA LEU A 77 12.12 4.15 0.88
C LEU A 77 13.50 3.91 0.24
N ASP A 78 14.58 4.03 1.01
CA ASP A 78 15.93 3.79 0.49
C ASP A 78 16.12 2.35 0.04
N ARG A 79 15.58 1.36 0.77
CA ARG A 79 15.63 -0.04 0.33
C ARG A 79 14.83 -0.27 -0.95
N ILE A 80 13.62 0.27 -1.03
CA ILE A 80 12.76 0.22 -2.22
C ILE A 80 13.47 0.83 -3.44
N LEU A 81 14.12 1.97 -3.27
CA LEU A 81 14.81 2.66 -4.37
C LEU A 81 16.05 1.91 -4.89
N ASN A 82 16.60 0.99 -4.10
CA ASN A 82 17.70 0.13 -4.47
C ASN A 82 17.24 -1.27 -4.94
N SER A 83 15.93 -1.53 -4.99
CA SER A 83 15.37 -2.80 -5.46
C SER A 83 15.49 -2.96 -6.97
N GLU A 84 15.76 -4.18 -7.42
CA GLU A 84 15.70 -4.55 -8.83
C GLU A 84 14.27 -4.47 -9.40
N LEU A 85 13.25 -4.60 -8.53
CA LEU A 85 11.83 -4.56 -8.90
C LEU A 85 11.29 -3.13 -9.08
N LEU A 86 12.05 -2.10 -8.72
CA LEU A 86 11.63 -0.70 -8.82
C LEU A 86 11.12 -0.34 -10.23
N SER A 87 11.81 -0.79 -11.26
CA SER A 87 11.43 -0.55 -12.65
C SER A 87 10.08 -1.17 -13.00
N GLY A 88 9.77 -2.34 -12.44
CA GLY A 88 8.47 -3.00 -12.58
C GLY A 88 7.36 -2.22 -11.89
N TRP A 89 7.58 -1.76 -10.66
CA TRP A 89 6.61 -0.94 -9.93
C TRP A 89 6.29 0.38 -10.65
N GLN A 90 7.31 1.03 -11.22
CA GLN A 90 7.13 2.24 -12.03
C GLN A 90 6.42 1.96 -13.35
N HIS A 91 6.80 0.90 -14.05
CA HIS A 91 6.17 0.50 -15.31
C HIS A 91 4.66 0.29 -15.13
N TRP A 92 4.26 -0.42 -14.08
CA TRP A 92 2.86 -0.69 -13.75
C TRP A 92 2.16 0.45 -12.99
N GLN A 93 2.80 1.60 -12.82
CA GLN A 93 2.23 2.77 -12.13
C GLN A 93 1.65 2.41 -10.76
N ILE A 94 2.38 1.62 -9.98
CA ILE A 94 1.88 1.12 -8.69
C ILE A 94 1.73 2.27 -7.70
N VAL A 95 0.58 2.32 -7.04
CA VAL A 95 0.34 3.12 -5.84
C VAL A 95 0.23 2.14 -4.69
N TYR A 96 1.34 2.03 -3.96
CA TYR A 96 1.54 1.07 -2.87
C TYR A 96 1.14 1.69 -1.54
N GLN A 97 0.34 0.96 -0.75
CA GLN A 97 -0.01 1.32 0.62
C GLN A 97 0.45 0.27 1.62
N LEU A 98 1.14 0.72 2.66
CA LEU A 98 1.49 -0.03 3.84
C LEU A 98 0.64 0.44 5.03
N GLU A 99 -0.18 -0.46 5.59
CA GLU A 99 -0.96 -0.21 6.80
C GLU A 99 -0.42 -1.04 7.97
N ILE A 100 -0.01 -0.34 9.03
CA ILE A 100 0.53 -0.94 10.25
C ILE A 100 -0.53 -0.95 11.34
N PHE A 101 -0.88 -2.14 11.82
CA PHE A 101 -1.89 -2.33 12.87
C PHE A 101 -1.25 -2.40 14.26
N GLY A 102 -1.63 -1.48 15.14
CA GLY A 102 -1.23 -1.43 16.54
C GLY A 102 -2.28 -1.99 17.49
N GLN A 103 -2.29 -1.51 18.74
CA GLN A 103 -3.27 -1.92 19.76
C GLN A 103 -4.67 -1.32 19.53
N GLU A 104 -4.73 0.00 19.29
CA GLU A 104 -6.00 0.76 19.21
C GLU A 104 -6.26 1.41 17.83
N GLY A 105 -5.60 0.94 16.78
CA GLY A 105 -5.80 1.46 15.44
C GLY A 105 -4.70 1.08 14.47
N SER A 106 -4.67 1.77 13.33
CA SER A 106 -3.64 1.59 12.31
C SER A 106 -3.03 2.92 11.89
N GLN A 107 -1.81 2.84 11.37
CA GLN A 107 -1.12 3.95 10.71
C GLN A 107 -0.80 3.56 9.28
N VAL A 108 -0.95 4.50 8.35
CA VAL A 108 -0.84 4.25 6.91
C VAL A 108 0.31 5.06 6.33
N TRP A 109 1.05 4.45 5.42
CA TRP A 109 2.02 5.10 4.55
C TRP A 109 1.80 4.64 3.12
N THR A 110 2.06 5.52 2.16
CA THR A 110 1.82 5.29 0.75
C THR A 110 3.02 5.73 -0.09
N ILE A 111 3.29 5.03 -1.19
CA ILE A 111 4.30 5.38 -2.20
C ILE A 111 3.62 5.31 -3.57
N ASP A 112 3.65 6.43 -4.30
CA ASP A 112 3.21 6.49 -5.70
C ASP A 112 4.43 6.28 -6.62
N PHE A 113 4.50 5.13 -7.28
CA PHE A 113 5.53 4.80 -8.27
C PHE A 113 5.16 5.27 -9.68
N GLY A 114 3.90 5.64 -9.93
CA GLY A 114 3.44 6.20 -11.20
C GLY A 114 3.68 7.69 -11.34
N GLN A 115 4.02 8.39 -10.24
CA GLN A 115 4.28 9.82 -10.26
C GLN A 115 5.51 10.18 -11.12
N THR A 116 5.46 11.33 -11.79
CA THR A 116 6.63 11.91 -12.46
C THR A 116 7.70 12.31 -11.44
N GLY A 117 8.85 11.66 -11.50
CA GLY A 117 10.01 11.95 -10.66
C GLY A 117 10.40 10.80 -9.74
N LYS A 118 11.19 11.10 -8.70
CA LYS A 118 11.62 10.10 -7.72
C LYS A 118 10.44 9.72 -6.80
N PRO A 119 10.15 8.43 -6.57
CA PRO A 119 9.15 8.00 -5.59
C PRO A 119 9.42 8.61 -4.21
N LYS A 120 8.34 8.92 -3.49
CA LYS A 120 8.40 9.51 -2.14
C LYS A 120 7.47 8.74 -1.21
N LEU A 121 7.88 8.66 0.05
CA LEU A 121 7.04 8.14 1.12
C LEU A 121 6.10 9.25 1.59
N HIS A 122 4.81 8.93 1.61
CA HIS A 122 3.76 9.80 2.11
C HIS A 122 3.12 9.13 3.34
N LYS A 123 2.92 9.90 4.40
CA LYS A 123 2.14 9.44 5.56
C LYS A 123 0.66 9.70 5.30
N GLY A 124 -0.16 8.67 5.46
CA GLY A 124 -1.58 8.68 5.11
C GLY A 124 -1.88 7.96 3.78
N ASP A 125 -3.17 7.88 3.48
CA ASP A 125 -3.72 7.27 2.27
C ASP A 125 -3.83 8.31 1.13
N LEU A 126 -3.60 7.88 -0.11
CA LEU A 126 -3.77 8.68 -1.32
C LEU A 126 -5.12 8.46 -2.02
N GLY A 127 -5.94 7.51 -1.56
CA GLY A 127 -7.29 7.22 -2.06
C GLY A 127 -7.34 6.53 -3.42
N LYS A 128 -6.19 6.09 -3.96
CA LYS A 128 -6.04 5.52 -5.31
C LYS A 128 -5.09 4.32 -5.38
N ILE A 129 -5.05 3.52 -4.32
CA ILE A 129 -4.11 2.41 -4.19
C ILE A 129 -4.46 1.27 -5.16
N ASN A 130 -3.45 0.59 -5.68
CA ASN A 130 -3.60 -0.63 -6.49
C ASN A 130 -2.75 -1.81 -5.96
N LEU A 131 -1.95 -1.56 -4.92
CA LEU A 131 -1.26 -2.57 -4.11
C LEU A 131 -1.35 -2.21 -2.63
N TYR A 132 -1.84 -3.14 -1.82
CA TYR A 132 -2.00 -2.97 -0.39
C TYR A 132 -1.25 -4.06 0.36
N GLU A 133 -0.48 -3.67 1.38
CA GLU A 133 0.05 -4.56 2.40
C GLU A 133 -0.37 -4.07 3.79
N GLY A 134 -0.95 -4.96 4.58
CA GLY A 134 -1.35 -4.73 5.96
C GLY A 134 -0.60 -5.68 6.88
N ILE A 135 0.06 -5.18 7.91
CA ILE A 135 0.84 -6.00 8.85
C ILE A 135 0.72 -5.46 10.28
N SER A 136 0.75 -6.35 11.28
CA SER A 136 0.79 -5.88 12.67
C SER A 136 2.15 -5.26 13.02
N SER A 137 2.16 -4.34 13.99
CA SER A 137 3.39 -3.71 14.47
C SER A 137 4.40 -4.70 15.03
N SER A 138 3.94 -5.76 15.72
CA SER A 138 4.83 -6.76 16.32
C SER A 138 5.47 -7.66 15.26
N GLU A 139 4.70 -8.07 14.24
CA GLU A 139 5.25 -8.86 13.12
C GLU A 139 6.24 -8.04 12.29
N LEU A 140 5.94 -6.77 11.97
CA LEU A 140 6.87 -5.92 11.23
C LEU A 140 8.14 -5.62 12.04
N CYS A 141 8.00 -5.29 13.34
CA CYS A 141 9.16 -5.12 14.22
C CYS A 141 10.04 -6.38 14.21
N ALA A 142 9.42 -7.56 14.26
CA ALA A 142 10.14 -8.81 14.24
C ALA A 142 10.85 -9.07 12.89
N LEU A 143 10.28 -8.64 11.76
CA LEU A 143 10.96 -8.69 10.46
C LEU A 143 12.16 -7.75 10.44
N VAL A 144 11.99 -6.50 10.90
CA VAL A 144 13.06 -5.48 10.96
C VAL A 144 14.23 -5.96 11.80
N GLU A 145 13.97 -6.59 12.95
CA GLU A 145 15.01 -7.11 13.85
C GLU A 145 15.59 -8.47 13.39
N GLY A 146 15.06 -9.07 12.32
CA GLY A 146 15.47 -10.40 11.86
C GLY A 146 15.10 -11.53 12.84
N THR A 147 14.05 -11.30 13.62
CA THR A 147 13.56 -12.16 14.69
C THR A 147 12.33 -12.99 14.27
N THR A 148 11.94 -12.98 12.99
CA THR A 148 10.88 -13.85 12.46
C THR A 148 11.18 -14.28 11.01
N SER A 149 10.27 -15.03 10.40
CA SER A 149 10.31 -15.36 8.96
C SER A 149 8.92 -15.27 8.34
N TRP A 150 8.85 -15.17 7.01
CA TRP A 150 7.58 -15.07 6.29
C TRP A 150 6.65 -16.25 6.49
N ASP A 151 7.16 -17.46 6.71
CA ASP A 151 6.34 -18.62 7.11
C ASP A 151 5.47 -18.31 8.32
N TYR A 152 6.03 -17.65 9.34
CA TYR A 152 5.25 -17.30 10.52
C TYR A 152 4.31 -16.14 10.24
N VAL A 153 4.82 -15.07 9.62
CA VAL A 153 4.07 -13.83 9.40
C VAL A 153 2.83 -14.06 8.50
N THR A 154 2.96 -14.90 7.47
CA THR A 154 1.85 -15.27 6.58
C THR A 154 0.85 -16.20 7.26
N LEU A 155 1.31 -17.16 8.07
CA LEU A 155 0.43 -18.16 8.71
C LEU A 155 -0.26 -17.66 9.99
N CYS A 156 0.29 -16.66 10.68
CA CYS A 156 -0.30 -16.16 11.93
C CYS A 156 -1.52 -15.24 11.70
N GLY A 157 -1.88 -14.95 10.44
CA GLY A 157 -3.05 -14.13 10.08
C GLY A 157 -2.86 -12.63 10.30
N ASN A 158 -1.65 -12.20 10.68
CA ASN A 158 -1.29 -10.82 10.99
C ASN A 158 -0.58 -10.09 9.85
N TYR A 159 -0.61 -10.67 8.65
CA TYR A 159 -0.19 -10.05 7.40
C TYR A 159 -1.24 -10.33 6.32
N ARG A 160 -1.55 -9.31 5.52
CA ARG A 160 -2.51 -9.38 4.42
C ARG A 160 -1.99 -8.56 3.25
N THR A 161 -2.15 -9.07 2.04
CA THR A 161 -1.84 -8.34 0.82
C THR A 161 -3.00 -8.46 -0.16
N PHE A 162 -3.27 -7.39 -0.89
CA PHE A 162 -4.24 -7.37 -1.99
C PHE A 162 -3.68 -6.51 -3.11
N ASN A 163 -3.97 -6.89 -4.35
CA ASN A 163 -3.54 -6.11 -5.49
C ASN A 163 -4.59 -6.15 -6.60
N ASN A 164 -4.67 -5.05 -7.34
CA ASN A 164 -5.45 -4.94 -8.56
C ASN A 164 -4.63 -4.13 -9.55
N ILE A 165 -3.66 -4.80 -10.17
CA ILE A 165 -2.59 -4.15 -10.91
C ILE A 165 -3.00 -4.00 -12.36
N TYR A 166 -2.93 -2.77 -12.84
CA TYR A 166 -3.19 -2.38 -14.21
C TYR A 166 -2.41 -1.10 -14.50
N ARG A 167 -2.12 -0.87 -15.77
CA ARG A 167 -1.46 0.36 -16.24
C ARG A 167 -2.42 1.14 -17.12
N VAL A 168 -2.53 2.45 -16.91
CA VAL A 168 -3.33 3.34 -17.75
C VAL A 168 -2.40 4.01 -18.76
N THR A 169 -2.77 3.93 -20.04
CA THR A 169 -2.03 4.50 -21.17
C THR A 169 -2.92 5.45 -21.95
N ASP A 170 -2.32 6.25 -22.84
CA ASP A 170 -3.10 7.10 -23.73
C ASP A 170 -3.90 6.22 -24.72
N GLY A 171 -5.22 6.16 -24.51
CA GLY A 171 -6.14 5.37 -25.32
C GLY A 171 -6.48 3.96 -24.82
N GLY A 172 -6.02 3.54 -23.63
CA GLY A 172 -6.39 2.22 -23.10
C GLY A 172 -5.83 1.85 -21.73
N PHE A 173 -6.09 0.62 -21.30
CA PHE A 173 -5.51 0.01 -20.11
C PHE A 173 -4.84 -1.31 -20.44
N GLU A 174 -3.78 -1.63 -19.70
CA GLU A 174 -3.05 -2.88 -19.83
C GLU A 174 -3.13 -3.68 -18.54
N LEU A 175 -3.25 -5.00 -18.68
CA LEU A 175 -3.26 -5.95 -17.58
C LEU A 175 -1.94 -6.74 -17.56
N PRO A 176 -1.44 -7.12 -16.37
CA PRO A 176 -0.35 -8.06 -16.26
C PRO A 176 -0.68 -9.38 -16.97
N PRO A 177 0.32 -10.06 -17.55
CA PRO A 177 0.18 -11.41 -18.08
C PRO A 177 -0.48 -12.37 -17.06
N GLU A 178 -1.25 -13.34 -17.56
CA GLU A 178 -1.93 -14.34 -16.71
C GLU A 178 -0.96 -15.17 -15.85
N ASP A 179 0.26 -15.38 -16.35
CA ASP A 179 1.34 -15.98 -15.59
C ASP A 179 1.93 -14.96 -14.59
N LYS A 180 1.32 -14.93 -13.40
CA LYS A 180 1.72 -14.07 -12.27
C LYS A 180 3.03 -14.48 -11.60
N SER A 181 3.69 -15.54 -12.04
CA SER A 181 4.86 -16.12 -11.37
C SER A 181 6.07 -15.18 -11.26
N ASN A 182 6.19 -14.20 -12.16
CA ASN A 182 7.25 -13.18 -12.15
C ASN A 182 6.84 -11.83 -11.54
N TYR A 183 5.65 -11.76 -10.92
CA TYR A 183 5.04 -10.51 -10.45
C TYR A 183 4.78 -10.54 -8.93
N ALA A 184 5.71 -11.07 -8.14
CA ALA A 184 5.72 -10.78 -6.71
C ALA A 184 6.04 -9.29 -6.56
N LEU A 185 4.97 -8.49 -6.44
CA LEU A 185 5.02 -7.03 -6.53
C LEU A 185 5.02 -6.39 -5.14
N GLU A 186 4.90 -7.18 -4.08
CA GLU A 186 4.86 -6.75 -2.68
C GLU A 186 6.21 -6.20 -2.21
N PRO A 187 6.36 -4.88 -1.98
CA PRO A 187 7.62 -4.29 -1.55
C PRO A 187 8.16 -4.86 -0.24
N LEU A 188 7.32 -5.27 0.72
CA LEU A 188 7.86 -5.88 1.95
C LEU A 188 8.54 -7.22 1.69
N MET A 189 7.99 -8.06 0.80
CA MET A 189 8.55 -9.37 0.48
C MET A 189 9.90 -9.25 -0.24
N ASP A 190 10.06 -8.21 -1.06
CA ASP A 190 11.34 -7.87 -1.70
C ASP A 190 12.38 -7.38 -0.67
N ILE A 191 11.96 -6.48 0.23
CA ILE A 191 12.85 -5.89 1.25
C ILE A 191 13.28 -6.90 2.32
N PHE A 192 12.42 -7.85 2.64
CA PHE A 192 12.69 -8.95 3.57
C PHE A 192 12.64 -10.26 2.79
N PRO A 193 13.69 -10.66 2.07
CA PRO A 193 13.61 -11.82 1.18
C PRO A 193 13.36 -13.12 1.95
N TRP A 194 12.63 -14.03 1.32
CA TRP A 194 12.39 -15.39 1.81
C TRP A 194 13.63 -16.26 1.62
N ASP A 195 14.70 -15.96 2.38
CA ASP A 195 15.97 -16.67 2.28
C ASP A 195 16.13 -17.78 3.34
N LYS A 196 16.89 -18.82 2.96
CA LYS A 196 17.17 -19.96 3.85
C LYS A 196 17.88 -19.54 5.13
N ASP A 197 18.59 -18.42 5.12
CA ASP A 197 19.32 -17.93 6.28
C ASP A 197 18.38 -17.34 7.33
N MET A 198 17.31 -16.66 6.93
CA MET A 198 16.25 -16.14 7.79
C MET A 198 15.52 -17.29 8.47
N ASP A 199 15.14 -18.32 7.72
CA ASP A 199 14.51 -19.51 8.29
C ASP A 199 15.46 -20.23 9.24
N ARG A 200 16.73 -20.38 8.87
CA ARG A 200 17.76 -20.97 9.74
C ARG A 200 17.96 -20.16 11.03
N ARG A 201 18.07 -18.84 10.94
CA ARG A 201 18.23 -17.94 12.11
C ARG A 201 17.06 -18.09 13.08
N LYS A 202 15.83 -18.05 12.56
CA LYS A 202 14.61 -18.26 13.34
C LYS A 202 14.60 -19.65 13.98
N PHE A 203 14.82 -20.70 13.19
CA PHE A 203 14.84 -22.09 13.67
C PHE A 203 15.85 -22.29 14.81
N MET A 204 17.08 -21.80 14.63
CA MET A 204 18.13 -21.93 15.65
C MET A 204 17.78 -21.21 16.94
N ARG A 205 17.12 -20.04 16.85
CA ARG A 205 16.66 -19.31 18.02
C ARG A 205 15.53 -20.04 18.75
N ASP A 206 14.59 -20.63 18.03
CA ASP A 206 13.50 -21.42 18.62
C ASP A 206 14.05 -22.66 19.33
N VAL A 207 15.04 -23.35 18.74
CA VAL A 207 15.78 -24.45 19.39
C VAL A 207 16.45 -23.98 20.69
N GLN A 208 17.13 -22.83 20.69
CA GLN A 208 17.75 -22.29 21.90
C GLN A 208 16.71 -21.95 22.98
N ARG A 209 15.57 -21.39 22.58
CA ARG A 209 14.45 -21.07 23.48
C ARG A 209 13.89 -22.33 24.14
N TRP A 210 13.73 -23.42 23.39
CA TRP A 210 13.27 -24.70 23.93
C TRP A 210 14.30 -25.33 24.86
N LYS A 211 15.59 -25.29 24.50
CA LYS A 211 16.68 -25.81 25.35
C LYS A 211 16.83 -25.06 26.68
N ARG A 212 16.51 -23.77 26.74
CA ARG A 212 16.53 -22.98 27.99
C ARG A 212 15.34 -23.22 28.92
N LYS A 213 14.28 -23.87 28.42
CA LYS A 213 13.09 -24.22 29.19
C LYS A 213 13.10 -25.66 29.70
N SER A 214 14.11 -26.45 29.34
CA SER A 214 14.41 -27.78 29.89
C SER A 214 15.54 -27.69 30.89
#